data_AF-A0A3D0JIU2-F1
#
_entry.id   AF-A0A3D0JIU2-F1
#
_cell.length_a   1.000
_cell.length_b   1.000
_cell.length_c   1.000
_cell.angle_alpha   90.00
_cell.angle_beta   90.00
_cell.angle_gamma   90.00
#
_symmetry.space_group_name_H-M   'P 1'
#
loop_
_entity.id
_entity.type
_entity.pdbx_description
1 polymer ?
#
loop_
_entity_poly.entity_id
_entity_poly.type
_entity_poly.pdbx_seq_one_letter_code
_entity_poly.pdbx_strand_id
1 'polypeptide(L)'
;MSERQVVVFSVDSESYSKPWAELKALGLDAIRQGELVIDVSAWTEASSAHLAVMVYWWQSAKTIDSSVTVTGMNPTFKTLAELGGVTCIETGEPDAGH
;
A
#
# COMPACT_ATOMS: atom_id res chain seq x y z
N MET A 1 -7.48 -25.50 -12.78
CA MET A 1 -6.60 -24.69 -11.92
C MET A 1 -7.49 -23.64 -11.28
N SER A 2 -7.56 -23.60 -9.95
CA SER A 2 -8.41 -22.63 -9.25
C SER A 2 -7.75 -21.26 -9.39
N GLU A 3 -8.40 -20.34 -10.11
CA GLU A 3 -8.05 -18.92 -10.06
C GLU A 3 -8.14 -18.52 -8.59
N ARG A 4 -6.99 -18.41 -7.90
CA ARG A 4 -6.96 -17.79 -6.58
C ARG A 4 -7.43 -16.37 -6.82
N GLN A 5 -8.67 -16.08 -6.46
CA GLN A 5 -9.21 -14.74 -6.45
C GLN A 5 -8.25 -13.92 -5.58
N VAL A 6 -7.46 -13.07 -6.22
CA VAL A 6 -6.61 -12.11 -5.52
C VAL A 6 -7.58 -11.20 -4.79
N VAL A 7 -7.56 -11.25 -3.46
CA VAL A 7 -8.39 -10.36 -2.64
C VAL A 7 -7.76 -8.98 -2.71
N VAL A 8 -8.54 -8.01 -3.18
CA VAL A 8 -8.12 -6.63 -3.42
C VAL A 8 -8.95 -5.72 -2.55
N PHE A 9 -8.28 -4.96 -1.68
CA PHE A 9 -8.89 -3.88 -0.92
C PHE A 9 -8.70 -2.56 -1.64
N SER A 10 -9.78 -2.01 -2.21
CA SER A 10 -9.76 -0.69 -2.84
C SER A 10 -10.02 0.41 -1.81
N VAL A 11 -9.07 1.33 -1.69
CA VAL A 11 -9.19 2.51 -0.83
C VAL A 11 -10.06 3.56 -1.53
N ASP A 12 -11.03 4.10 -0.82
CA ASP A 12 -11.89 5.18 -1.33
C ASP A 12 -11.15 6.53 -1.36
N SER A 13 -11.67 7.47 -2.16
CA SER A 13 -11.08 8.81 -2.30
C SER A 13 -11.23 9.66 -1.05
N GLU A 14 -12.29 9.48 -0.26
CA GLU A 14 -12.55 10.26 0.97
C GLU A 14 -11.49 9.96 2.04
N SER A 15 -10.98 8.73 2.05
CA SER A 15 -9.90 8.28 2.93
C SER A 15 -8.62 9.10 2.80
N TYR A 16 -8.35 9.75 1.67
CA TYR A 16 -7.20 10.65 1.51
C TYR A 16 -7.17 11.78 2.54
N SER A 17 -8.34 12.24 2.98
CA SER A 17 -8.45 13.34 3.94
C SER A 17 -8.49 12.90 5.40
N LYS A 18 -8.47 11.58 5.67
CA LYS A 18 -8.60 11.05 7.02
C LYS A 18 -7.35 11.33 7.87
N PRO A 19 -7.51 11.40 9.20
CA PRO A 19 -6.36 11.46 10.11
C PRO A 19 -5.37 10.31 9.90
N TRP A 20 -4.08 10.58 10.09
CA TRP A 20 -3.02 9.59 9.90
C TRP A 20 -3.20 8.31 10.72
N ALA A 21 -3.80 8.40 11.91
CA ALA A 21 -4.09 7.25 12.74
C ALA A 21 -5.12 6.33 12.08
N GLU A 22 -6.16 6.91 11.48
CA GLU A 22 -7.22 6.16 10.79
C GLU A 22 -6.72 5.56 9.48
N LEU A 23 -5.92 6.31 8.72
CA LEU A 23 -5.28 5.80 7.51
C LEU A 23 -4.37 4.59 7.79
N LYS A 24 -3.56 4.65 8.86
CA LYS A 24 -2.75 3.51 9.27
C LYS A 24 -3.62 2.31 9.67
N ALA A 25 -4.68 2.54 10.45
CA ALA A 25 -5.60 1.48 10.85
C ALA A 25 -6.28 0.81 9.65
N LEU A 26 -6.69 1.59 8.65
CA LEU A 26 -7.35 1.10 7.43
C LEU A 26 -6.56 -0.03 6.76
N GLY A 27 -5.28 0.20 6.45
CA GLY A 27 -4.45 -0.83 5.82
C GLY A 27 -4.11 -1.99 6.75
N LEU A 28 -3.96 -1.75 8.07
CA LEU A 28 -3.78 -2.83 9.03
C LEU A 28 -4.98 -3.76 9.11
N ASP A 29 -6.19 -3.21 9.09
CA ASP A 29 -7.42 -4.00 9.13
C ASP A 29 -7.63 -4.79 7.83
N ALA A 30 -7.27 -4.23 6.67
CA ALA A 30 -7.21 -4.97 5.41
C ALA A 30 -6.23 -6.15 5.48
N ILE A 31 -5.00 -5.90 5.95
CA ILE A 31 -3.97 -6.94 6.14
C ILE A 31 -4.47 -8.07 7.05
N ARG A 32 -5.14 -7.73 8.16
CA ARG A 32 -5.70 -8.71 9.11
C ARG A 32 -6.83 -9.55 8.50
N GLN A 33 -7.54 -9.01 7.53
CA GLN A 33 -8.58 -9.73 6.78
C GLN A 33 -7.99 -10.65 5.69
N GLY A 34 -6.67 -10.60 5.47
CA GLY A 34 -5.98 -11.41 4.48
C GLY A 34 -5.86 -10.75 3.11
N GLU A 35 -6.14 -9.44 3.01
CA GLU A 35 -5.96 -8.67 1.79
C GLU A 35 -4.47 -8.57 1.44
N LEU A 36 -4.13 -8.95 0.21
CA LEU A 36 -2.75 -8.96 -0.29
C LEU A 36 -2.48 -7.81 -1.25
N VAL A 37 -3.53 -7.15 -1.74
CA VAL A 37 -3.42 -6.02 -2.66
C VAL A 37 -4.23 -4.86 -2.11
N ILE A 38 -3.59 -3.71 -1.94
CA ILE A 38 -4.25 -2.45 -1.56
C ILE A 38 -4.22 -1.52 -2.75
N ASP A 39 -5.38 -1.24 -3.34
CA ASP A 39 -5.50 -0.35 -4.48
C ASP A 39 -5.79 1.08 -4.03
N VAL A 40 -4.90 2.01 -4.40
CA VAL A 40 -5.01 3.45 -4.08
C VAL A 40 -5.35 4.29 -5.30
N SER A 41 -5.93 3.69 -6.36
CA SER A 41 -6.23 4.39 -7.62
C SER A 41 -7.21 5.56 -7.46
N ALA A 42 -8.01 5.57 -6.40
CA ALA A 42 -8.92 6.66 -6.07
C ALA A 42 -8.20 7.93 -5.55
N TRP A 43 -6.91 7.83 -5.18
CA TRP A 43 -6.12 8.96 -4.69
C TRP A 43 -5.45 9.69 -5.87
N THR A 44 -6.06 10.81 -6.26
CA THR A 44 -5.58 11.63 -7.39
C THR A 44 -4.41 12.54 -7.00
N GLU A 45 -4.31 12.93 -5.73
CA GLU A 45 -3.23 13.73 -5.18
C GLU A 45 -2.15 12.85 -4.58
N ALA A 46 -0.91 13.34 -4.51
CA ALA A 46 0.22 12.62 -3.94
C ALA A 46 0.96 13.48 -2.93
N SER A 47 1.34 12.87 -1.81
CA SER A 47 2.23 13.50 -0.82
C SER A 47 3.11 12.45 -0.16
N SER A 48 4.28 12.89 0.31
CA SER A 48 5.22 12.04 1.02
C SER A 48 4.63 11.44 2.31
N ALA A 49 3.72 12.16 2.98
CA ALA A 49 3.03 11.66 4.17
C ALA A 49 2.12 10.45 3.84
N HIS A 50 1.38 10.52 2.73
CA HIS A 50 0.55 9.40 2.27
C HIS A 50 1.41 8.22 1.80
N LEU A 51 2.51 8.49 1.11
CA LEU A 51 3.47 7.44 0.75
C LEU A 51 4.04 6.74 1.99
N ALA A 52 4.37 7.48 3.05
CA ALA A 52 4.85 6.91 4.30
C ALA A 52 3.80 6.01 4.97
N VAL A 53 2.50 6.32 4.83
CA VAL A 53 1.41 5.44 5.26
C VAL A 53 1.39 4.14 4.46
N MET A 54 1.55 4.20 3.13
CA MET A 54 1.62 3.00 2.29
C MET A 54 2.81 2.10 2.67
N VAL A 55 3.97 2.72 2.90
CA VAL A 55 5.17 2.01 3.41
C VAL A 55 4.90 1.38 4.77
N TYR A 56 4.19 2.07 5.66
CA TYR A 56 3.80 1.52 6.95
C TYR A 56 2.91 0.27 6.82
N TRP A 57 1.95 0.26 5.90
CA TRP A 57 1.14 -0.93 5.62
C TRP A 57 2.01 -2.09 5.13
N TRP A 58 2.89 -1.84 4.18
CA TRP A 58 3.84 -2.84 3.66
C TRP A 58 4.72 -3.43 4.76
N GLN A 59 5.34 -2.59 5.60
CA GLN A 59 6.15 -3.04 6.73
C GLN A 59 5.33 -3.86 7.73
N SER A 60 4.10 -3.44 8.00
CA SER A 60 3.23 -4.13 8.95
C SER A 60 2.84 -5.53 8.45
N ALA A 61 2.60 -5.70 7.15
CA ALA A 61 2.34 -7.01 6.56
C ALA A 61 3.52 -7.97 6.73
N LYS A 62 4.76 -7.48 6.59
CA LYS A 62 5.98 -8.28 6.81
C LYS A 62 6.10 -8.80 8.24
N THR A 63 5.58 -8.08 9.24
CA THR A 63 5.65 -8.53 10.65
C THR A 63 4.83 -9.79 10.93
N ILE A 64 3.88 -10.13 10.05
CA ILE A 64 3.02 -11.31 10.18
C ILE A 64 3.30 -12.37 9.10
N ASP A 65 4.52 -12.37 8.54
CA ASP A 65 4.95 -13.26 7.44
C ASP A 65 4.05 -13.17 6.18
N SER A 66 3.34 -12.06 6.03
CA SER A 66 2.53 -11.74 4.86
C SER A 66 3.24 -10.68 4.01
N SER A 67 2.68 -10.42 2.84
CA SER A 67 3.09 -9.27 2.05
C SER A 67 1.91 -8.62 1.37
N VAL A 68 1.90 -7.29 1.38
CA VAL A 68 0.95 -6.51 0.59
C VAL A 68 1.64 -5.83 -0.57
N THR A 69 0.91 -5.73 -1.67
CA THR A 69 1.28 -4.93 -2.83
C THR A 69 0.35 -3.72 -2.90
N VAL A 70 0.92 -2.53 -3.06
CA VAL A 70 0.15 -1.30 -3.28
C VAL A 70 0.05 -1.04 -4.78
N THR A 71 -1.18 -0.97 -5.31
CA THR A 71 -1.46 -0.72 -6.74
C THR A 71 -2.19 0.59 -6.95
N GLY A 72 -2.29 1.03 -8.21
CA GLY A 72 -3.04 2.24 -8.55
C GLY A 72 -2.33 3.54 -8.22
N MET A 73 -1.04 3.51 -7.85
CA MET A 73 -0.27 4.72 -7.60
C MET A 73 -0.18 5.60 -8.85
N ASN A 74 -0.60 6.86 -8.70
CA ASN A 74 -0.45 7.87 -9.75
C ASN A 74 1.03 8.19 -10.02
N PRO A 75 1.38 8.84 -11.16
CA PRO A 75 2.77 9.10 -11.52
C PRO A 75 3.57 9.86 -10.46
N THR A 76 2.93 10.79 -9.74
CA THR A 76 3.60 11.56 -8.69
C THR A 76 3.96 10.69 -7.48
N PHE A 77 3.06 9.78 -7.06
CA PHE A 77 3.40 8.79 -6.03
C PHE A 77 4.57 7.89 -6.46
N LYS A 78 4.58 7.43 -7.71
CA LYS A 78 5.68 6.62 -8.24
C LYS A 78 7.01 7.36 -8.19
N THR A 79 7.06 8.62 -8.63
CA THR A 79 8.26 9.45 -8.52
C THR A 79 8.69 9.63 -7.06
N LEU A 80 7.76 9.86 -6.13
CA LEU A 80 8.09 9.95 -4.71
C LEU A 80 8.63 8.63 -4.14
N ALA A 81 8.10 7.49 -4.59
CA ALA A 81 8.54 6.17 -4.17
C ALA A 81 9.97 5.86 -4.68
N GLU A 82 10.26 6.20 -5.94
CA GLU A 82 11.60 6.09 -6.53
C GLU A 82 12.60 6.98 -5.78
N LEU A 83 12.26 8.25 -5.54
CA LEU A 83 13.13 9.18 -4.80
C LEU A 83 13.34 8.74 -3.34
N GLY A 84 12.35 8.11 -2.74
CA GLY A 84 12.42 7.57 -1.39
C GLY A 84 13.08 6.19 -1.28
N GLY A 85 13.38 5.52 -2.40
CA GLY A 85 13.87 4.14 -2.41
C GLY A 85 12.88 3.12 -1.85
N VAL A 86 11.58 3.38 -1.99
CA VAL A 86 10.49 2.53 -1.42
C VAL A 86 9.64 1.86 -2.51
N THR A 87 10.23 1.58 -3.67
CA THR A 87 9.59 0.87 -4.79
C THR A 87 9.16 -0.56 -4.44
N CYS A 88 9.70 -1.15 -3.37
CA CYS A 88 9.30 -2.46 -2.83
C CYS A 88 7.80 -2.59 -2.51
N ILE A 89 7.12 -1.47 -2.27
CA ILE A 89 5.69 -1.48 -1.96
C ILE A 89 4.84 -1.83 -3.20
N GLU A 90 5.34 -1.65 -4.43
CA GLU A 90 4.65 -2.03 -5.68
C GLU A 90 4.79 -3.52 -6.01
N THR A 91 5.81 -4.19 -5.49
CA THR A 91 6.07 -5.60 -5.78
C THR A 91 5.64 -6.50 -4.64
N GLY A 92 5.54 -5.97 -3.41
CA GLY A 92 5.35 -6.79 -2.22
C GLY A 92 6.60 -7.63 -1.89
N GLU A 93 7.69 -7.49 -2.63
CA GLU A 93 8.95 -8.15 -2.30
C GLU A 93 9.82 -7.13 -1.57
N PRO A 94 10.56 -7.53 -0.52
CA PRO A 94 11.65 -6.67 -0.07
C PRO A 94 12.52 -6.44 -1.29
N ASP A 95 12.79 -5.18 -1.63
CA ASP A 95 13.76 -4.86 -2.67
C ASP A 95 15.06 -5.50 -2.20
N ALA A 96 15.37 -6.67 -2.77
CA ALA A 96 16.57 -7.42 -2.47
C ALA A 96 17.71 -6.71 -3.21
N GLY A 97 17.98 -5.47 -2.79
CA GLY A 97 18.96 -4.58 -3.36
C GLY A 97 20.25 -4.61 -2.56
N HIS A 98 21.12 -5.55 -2.98
CA HIS A 98 22.59 -5.48 -3.03
C HIS A 98 23.41 -5.21 -1.75
#